data_AF-D5EH83-F1
#
_entry.id   AF-D5EH83-F1
#
_cell.length_a   1.000
_cell.length_b   1.000
_cell.length_c   1.000
_cell.angle_alpha   90.00
_cell.angle_beta   90.00
_cell.angle_gamma   90.00
#
_symmetry.space_group_name_H-M   'P 1'
#
loop_
_entity.id
_entity.type
_entity.pdbx_description
1 polymer ?
#
loop_
_entity_poly.entity_id
_entity_poly.type
_entity_poly.pdbx_seq_one_letter_code
_entity_poly.pdbx_strand_id
1 'polypeptide(L)'
;MDHILNEEFFLVKKEKGVRKNILCHMRLLSERETPLALALHEKIAQEIGDENIFCAVHTIEESIRGEGFVIGIFSGNRLVAMRAVSYEGKYMEEALADLRLPLAEKEHAAVMDFCITEKNFRGNYIQHFTFLKAEGILYPERYHLHCTISPLNVFSLRNVLRSGFHIVDLKEKYGGYLRFILHKNLKNAPCIYTHDHIEVPIEDYESHLALLSMGYCGYAVKGAHSGFSIMYGTKVAQHLPLHAVSGGRPIFHLKQKGKPHRGKILHWDRYFPNKQ
;
A
#
# COMPACT_ATOMS: atom_id res chain seq x y z
N MET A 1 -13.83 -17.07 -14.53
CA MET A 1 -13.04 -15.89 -14.06
C MET A 1 -12.21 -15.26 -15.18
N ASP A 2 -11.81 -16.01 -16.22
CA ASP A 2 -10.96 -15.52 -17.33
C ASP A 2 -11.48 -14.30 -18.13
N HIS A 3 -12.79 -14.00 -18.08
CA HIS A 3 -13.35 -12.84 -18.79
C HIS A 3 -13.30 -11.53 -17.98
N ILE A 4 -12.91 -11.56 -16.70
CA ILE A 4 -13.08 -10.41 -15.79
C ILE A 4 -11.96 -9.37 -15.96
N LEU A 5 -10.78 -9.77 -16.48
CA LEU A 5 -9.64 -8.88 -16.64
C LEU A 5 -8.88 -9.22 -17.93
N ASN A 6 -9.24 -8.55 -19.03
CA ASN A 6 -8.54 -8.65 -20.31
C ASN A 6 -8.59 -7.28 -20.99
N GLU A 7 -7.59 -6.45 -20.70
CA GLU A 7 -7.57 -5.03 -21.09
C GLU A 7 -6.28 -4.64 -21.77
N GLU A 8 -6.39 -3.76 -22.76
CA GLU A 8 -5.27 -3.15 -23.45
C GLU A 8 -5.19 -1.66 -23.15
N PHE A 9 -3.99 -1.16 -22.87
CA PHE A 9 -3.74 0.25 -22.62
C PHE A 9 -2.30 0.62 -22.89
N PHE A 10 -2.02 1.90 -23.06
CA PHE A 10 -0.66 2.38 -23.26
C PHE A 10 0.00 2.76 -21.93
N LEU A 11 1.22 2.26 -21.71
CA LEU A 11 2.11 2.71 -20.65
C LEU A 11 3.29 3.48 -21.21
N VAL A 12 3.76 4.49 -20.48
CA VAL A 12 4.99 5.22 -20.80
C VAL A 12 6.19 4.40 -20.34
N LYS A 13 6.97 3.87 -21.29
CA LYS A 13 8.29 3.28 -21.04
C LYS A 13 9.37 4.36 -21.11
N LYS A 14 10.22 4.43 -20.08
CA LYS A 14 11.37 5.34 -19.96
C LYS A 14 12.65 4.54 -20.04
N GLU A 15 13.48 4.79 -21.06
CA GLU A 15 14.74 4.06 -21.25
C GLU A 15 15.76 4.93 -21.98
N LYS A 16 16.97 5.08 -21.42
CA LYS A 16 18.10 5.81 -22.03
C LYS A 16 17.73 7.22 -22.54
N GLY A 17 17.02 8.00 -21.72
CA GLY A 17 16.57 9.35 -22.08
C GLY A 17 15.34 9.42 -23.00
N VAL A 18 14.83 8.27 -23.46
CA VAL A 18 13.67 8.21 -24.36
C VAL A 18 12.41 7.85 -23.59
N ARG A 19 11.30 8.53 -23.91
CA ARG A 19 9.94 8.22 -23.45
C ARG A 19 9.11 7.70 -24.62
N LYS A 20 8.55 6.50 -24.51
CA LYS A 20 7.68 5.90 -25.55
C LYS A 20 6.40 5.38 -24.92
N ASN A 21 5.28 5.55 -25.61
CA ASN A 21 4.05 4.85 -25.28
C ASN A 21 4.14 3.44 -25.86
N ILE A 22 3.96 2.43 -25.02
CA ILE A 22 4.00 1.02 -25.37
C ILE A 22 2.63 0.43 -25.08
N LEU A 23 2.06 -0.27 -26.05
CA LEU A 23 0.83 -1.03 -25.85
C LEU A 23 1.13 -2.16 -24.86
N CYS A 24 0.35 -2.20 -23.79
CA CYS A 24 0.42 -3.20 -22.76
C CYS A 24 -0.91 -3.93 -22.63
N HIS A 25 -0.82 -5.18 -22.20
CA HIS A 25 -1.94 -6.08 -22.00
C HIS A 25 -2.02 -6.49 -20.54
N MET A 26 -3.19 -6.41 -19.92
CA MET A 26 -3.40 -6.77 -18.53
C MET A 26 -4.39 -7.92 -18.42
N ARG A 27 -4.01 -8.93 -17.62
CA ARG A 27 -4.84 -10.11 -17.36
C ARG A 27 -4.41 -10.83 -16.09
N LEU A 28 -5.24 -11.76 -15.64
CA LEU A 28 -4.85 -12.71 -14.61
C LEU A 28 -3.77 -13.65 -15.14
N LEU A 29 -2.83 -14.01 -14.25
CA LEU A 29 -1.84 -15.04 -14.51
C LEU A 29 -2.45 -16.42 -14.26
N SER A 30 -2.07 -17.36 -15.12
CA SER A 30 -2.32 -18.78 -14.96
C SER A 30 -1.06 -19.48 -14.45
N GLU A 31 -1.18 -20.76 -14.08
CA GLU A 31 -0.04 -21.59 -13.67
C GLU A 31 1.09 -21.64 -14.72
N ARG A 32 0.77 -21.43 -16.01
CA ARG A 32 1.78 -21.39 -17.08
C ARG A 32 2.71 -20.18 -16.98
N GLU A 33 2.26 -19.09 -16.35
CA GLU A 33 3.06 -17.87 -16.15
C GLU A 33 3.79 -17.81 -14.81
N THR A 34 3.61 -18.80 -13.93
CA THR A 34 4.31 -18.86 -12.64
C THR A 34 5.82 -18.61 -12.77
N PRO A 35 6.56 -19.22 -13.72
CA PRO A 35 8.00 -18.94 -13.87
C PRO A 35 8.30 -17.47 -14.23
N LEU A 36 7.44 -16.80 -15.00
CA LEU A 36 7.61 -15.39 -15.36
C LEU A 36 7.37 -14.48 -14.14
N ALA A 37 6.37 -14.80 -13.33
CA ALA A 37 6.06 -14.07 -12.10
C ALA A 37 7.20 -14.17 -11.09
N LEU A 38 7.71 -15.39 -10.84
CA LEU A 38 8.84 -15.63 -9.94
C LEU A 38 10.10 -14.90 -10.41
N ALA A 39 10.41 -14.96 -11.71
CA ALA A 39 11.57 -14.26 -12.28
C ALA A 39 11.47 -12.74 -12.15
N LEU A 40 10.28 -12.15 -12.39
CA LEU A 40 10.07 -10.71 -12.19
C LEU A 40 10.19 -10.34 -10.70
N HIS A 41 9.62 -11.16 -9.81
CA HIS A 41 9.69 -10.94 -8.37
C HIS A 41 11.15 -10.93 -7.88
N GLU A 42 11.91 -11.98 -8.20
CA GLU A 42 13.31 -12.11 -7.82
C GLU A 42 14.15 -10.92 -8.33
N LYS A 43 14.00 -10.57 -9.62
CA LYS A 43 14.68 -9.41 -10.21
C LYS A 43 14.40 -8.13 -9.44
N ILE A 44 13.14 -7.83 -9.14
CA ILE A 44 12.78 -6.58 -8.44
C ILE A 44 13.21 -6.61 -6.98
N ALA A 45 13.13 -7.76 -6.31
CA ALA A 45 13.63 -7.92 -4.95
C ALA A 45 15.14 -7.65 -4.87
N GLN A 46 15.93 -8.20 -5.80
CA GLN A 46 17.36 -7.96 -5.92
C GLN A 46 17.68 -6.49 -6.26
N GLU A 47 16.92 -5.86 -7.17
CA GLU A 47 17.09 -4.44 -7.50
C GLU A 47 16.84 -3.51 -6.30
N ILE A 48 15.92 -3.88 -5.40
CA ILE A 48 15.65 -3.12 -4.17
C ILE A 48 16.72 -3.39 -3.12
N GLY A 49 17.07 -4.66 -2.88
CA GLY A 49 18.20 -5.09 -2.05
C GLY A 49 18.11 -4.73 -0.57
N ASP A 50 16.97 -4.22 -0.09
CA ASP A 50 16.74 -3.78 1.28
C ASP A 50 15.40 -4.33 1.79
N GLU A 51 15.48 -5.32 2.68
CA GLU A 51 14.31 -5.97 3.30
C GLU A 51 13.49 -5.02 4.17
N ASN A 52 14.09 -3.93 4.65
CA ASN A 52 13.36 -2.90 5.37
C ASN A 52 12.43 -2.12 4.44
N ILE A 53 12.73 -2.05 3.14
CA ILE A 53 11.88 -1.39 2.13
C ILE A 53 10.89 -2.38 1.50
N PHE A 54 11.35 -3.59 1.15
CA PHE A 54 10.55 -4.62 0.49
C PHE A 54 10.95 -6.03 0.98
N CYS A 55 10.02 -6.73 1.62
CA CYS A 55 10.22 -8.12 2.00
C CYS A 55 9.98 -9.02 0.77
N ALA A 56 10.93 -9.89 0.45
CA ALA A 56 10.90 -10.75 -0.72
C ALA A 56 10.07 -12.04 -0.51
N VAL A 57 9.46 -12.25 0.65
CA VAL A 57 8.59 -13.41 0.84
C VAL A 57 7.26 -13.16 0.11
N HIS A 58 6.77 -14.17 -0.59
CA HIS A 58 5.61 -14.06 -1.47
C HIS A 58 4.71 -15.29 -1.45
N THR A 59 3.50 -15.15 -1.99
CA THR A 59 2.48 -16.21 -2.16
C THR A 59 2.09 -16.40 -3.63
N ILE A 60 3.00 -16.11 -4.57
CA ILE A 60 2.70 -16.08 -6.01
C ILE A 60 2.07 -17.39 -6.49
N GLU A 61 2.65 -18.52 -6.11
CA GLU A 61 2.20 -19.83 -6.60
C GLU A 61 0.85 -20.21 -6.00
N GLU A 62 0.71 -20.06 -4.68
CA GLU A 62 -0.51 -20.29 -3.92
C GLU A 62 -1.65 -19.42 -4.46
N SER A 63 -1.37 -18.13 -4.68
CA SER A 63 -2.33 -17.17 -5.23
C SER A 63 -2.81 -17.60 -6.62
N ILE A 64 -1.91 -18.08 -7.49
CA ILE A 64 -2.28 -18.54 -8.83
C ILE A 64 -3.07 -19.86 -8.78
N ARG A 65 -2.80 -20.73 -7.79
CA ARG A 65 -3.45 -22.05 -7.63
C ARG A 65 -4.79 -22.03 -6.90
N GLY A 66 -5.30 -20.85 -6.53
CA GLY A 66 -6.64 -20.69 -5.96
C GLY A 66 -6.69 -20.23 -4.51
N GLU A 67 -5.58 -19.81 -3.90
CA GLU A 67 -5.56 -19.11 -2.60
C GLU A 67 -5.57 -17.58 -2.76
N GLY A 68 -5.73 -17.10 -3.99
CA GLY A 68 -5.56 -15.71 -4.36
C GLY A 68 -5.86 -15.46 -5.83
N PHE A 69 -5.19 -14.43 -6.37
CA PHE A 69 -4.97 -14.25 -7.79
C PHE A 69 -3.79 -13.30 -8.03
N VAL A 70 -3.20 -13.35 -9.22
CA VAL A 70 -2.14 -12.41 -9.64
C VAL A 70 -2.57 -11.69 -10.91
N ILE A 71 -2.63 -10.36 -10.85
CA ILE A 71 -2.81 -9.49 -12.02
C ILE A 71 -1.44 -9.28 -12.66
N GLY A 72 -1.25 -9.69 -13.91
CA GLY A 72 -0.06 -9.43 -14.70
C GLY A 72 -0.29 -8.33 -15.75
N ILE A 73 0.75 -7.54 -16.01
CA ILE A 73 0.79 -6.56 -17.10
C ILE A 73 1.96 -6.89 -18.02
N PHE A 74 1.66 -7.05 -19.30
CA PHE A 74 2.57 -7.50 -20.33
C PHE A 74 2.87 -6.40 -21.36
N SER A 75 4.11 -6.35 -21.83
CA SER A 75 4.53 -5.62 -23.03
C SER A 75 4.96 -6.66 -24.07
N GLY A 76 4.08 -6.99 -25.02
CA GLY A 76 4.25 -8.21 -25.83
C GLY A 76 4.20 -9.44 -24.93
N ASN A 77 5.20 -10.33 -25.02
CA ASN A 77 5.27 -11.53 -24.17
C ASN A 77 6.00 -11.32 -22.83
N ARG A 78 6.44 -10.08 -22.54
CA ARG A 78 7.23 -9.79 -21.33
C ARG A 78 6.34 -9.26 -20.22
N LEU A 79 6.32 -9.94 -19.08
CA LEU A 79 5.69 -9.44 -17.85
C LEU A 79 6.50 -8.24 -17.32
N VAL A 80 5.89 -7.06 -17.24
CA VAL A 80 6.55 -5.80 -16.83
C VAL A 80 6.09 -5.27 -15.47
N ALA A 81 4.94 -5.74 -14.99
CA ALA A 81 4.45 -5.47 -13.65
C ALA A 81 3.48 -6.56 -13.23
N MET A 82 3.32 -6.72 -11.92
CA MET A 82 2.27 -7.57 -11.38
C MET A 82 1.79 -7.11 -10.00
N ARG A 83 0.59 -7.55 -9.63
CA ARG A 83 0.00 -7.42 -8.30
C ARG A 83 -0.47 -8.79 -7.84
N ALA A 84 -0.02 -9.21 -6.67
CA ALA A 84 -0.51 -10.41 -5.99
C ALA A 84 -1.58 -10.02 -4.95
N VAL A 85 -2.57 -10.89 -4.80
CA VAL A 85 -3.63 -10.81 -3.80
C VAL A 85 -3.85 -12.21 -3.24
N SER A 86 -3.88 -12.35 -1.93
CA SER A 86 -4.16 -13.61 -1.22
C SER A 86 -5.44 -13.49 -0.39
N TYR A 87 -6.17 -14.59 -0.24
CA TYR A 87 -7.30 -14.70 0.69
C TYR A 87 -7.23 -15.93 1.59
N GLU A 88 -6.19 -16.76 1.46
CA GLU A 88 -5.89 -17.87 2.36
C GLU A 88 -4.43 -17.84 2.84
N GLY A 89 -4.06 -18.84 3.63
CA GLY A 89 -2.69 -19.05 4.10
C GLY A 89 -2.26 -18.12 5.25
N LYS A 90 -0.98 -18.25 5.62
CA LYS A 90 -0.38 -17.60 6.81
C LYS A 90 -0.58 -16.08 6.83
N TYR A 91 -0.42 -15.40 5.70
CA TYR A 91 -0.55 -13.93 5.66
C TYR A 91 -1.99 -13.48 5.88
N MET A 92 -2.97 -14.29 5.50
CA MET A 92 -4.37 -14.02 5.81
C MET A 92 -4.61 -14.11 7.32
N GLU A 93 -4.07 -15.12 8.01
CA GLU A 93 -4.18 -15.23 9.47
C GLU A 93 -3.58 -14.00 10.19
N GLU A 94 -2.38 -13.58 9.77
CA GLU A 94 -1.74 -12.37 10.29
C GLU A 94 -2.55 -11.11 10.02
N ALA A 95 -3.12 -10.97 8.82
CA ALA A 95 -3.97 -9.85 8.46
C ALA A 95 -5.25 -9.80 9.29
N LEU A 96 -5.88 -10.95 9.56
CA LEU A 96 -7.06 -11.04 10.43
C LEU A 96 -6.74 -10.65 11.87
N ALA A 97 -5.57 -11.05 12.37
CA ALA A 97 -5.09 -10.64 13.70
C ALA A 97 -4.81 -9.13 13.77
N ASP A 98 -4.26 -8.56 12.69
CA ASP A 98 -4.01 -7.11 12.60
C ASP A 98 -5.30 -6.29 12.57
N LEU A 99 -6.28 -6.71 11.77
CA LEU A 99 -7.53 -5.96 11.60
C LEU A 99 -8.52 -6.14 12.75
N ARG A 100 -8.36 -7.18 13.58
CA ARG A 100 -9.24 -7.51 14.73
C ARG A 100 -10.73 -7.52 14.35
N LEU A 101 -11.04 -8.11 13.20
CA LEU A 101 -12.40 -8.16 12.68
C LEU A 101 -13.30 -9.09 13.52
N PRO A 102 -14.60 -8.78 13.65
CA PRO A 102 -15.59 -9.72 14.16
C PRO A 102 -15.57 -11.03 13.36
N LEU A 103 -15.90 -12.16 14.01
CA LEU A 103 -15.83 -13.48 13.38
C LEU A 103 -16.60 -13.55 12.04
N ALA A 104 -17.80 -12.97 11.99
CA ALA A 104 -18.63 -12.92 10.79
C ALA A 104 -18.07 -12.07 9.64
N GLU A 105 -17.07 -11.22 9.90
CA GLU A 105 -16.44 -10.36 8.89
C GLU A 105 -15.11 -10.94 8.38
N LYS A 106 -14.58 -12.01 9.01
CA LYS A 106 -13.25 -12.56 8.69
C LYS A 106 -13.19 -13.19 7.30
N GLU A 107 -14.26 -13.87 6.87
CA GLU A 107 -14.32 -14.50 5.54
C GLU A 107 -14.32 -13.48 4.39
N HIS A 108 -14.64 -12.22 4.69
CA HIS A 108 -14.70 -11.13 3.73
C HIS A 108 -13.39 -10.34 3.60
N ALA A 109 -12.28 -10.88 4.12
CA ALA A 109 -10.98 -10.24 4.07
C ALA A 109 -10.11 -10.73 2.92
N ALA A 110 -9.21 -9.86 2.45
CA ALA A 110 -8.18 -10.17 1.46
C ALA A 110 -6.90 -9.39 1.77
N VAL A 111 -5.75 -9.99 1.47
CA VAL A 111 -4.43 -9.35 1.57
C VAL A 111 -3.99 -8.88 0.20
N MET A 112 -3.73 -7.58 0.08
CA MET A 112 -3.17 -6.96 -1.10
C MET A 112 -1.64 -7.01 -1.03
N ASP A 113 -1.07 -8.21 -1.18
CA ASP A 113 0.31 -8.56 -0.80
C ASP A 113 1.36 -7.56 -1.28
N PHE A 114 1.56 -7.48 -2.60
CA PHE A 114 2.53 -6.58 -3.19
C PHE A 114 2.14 -6.16 -4.60
N CYS A 115 2.75 -5.06 -5.05
CA CYS A 115 2.73 -4.64 -6.44
C CYS A 115 4.14 -4.26 -6.85
N ILE A 116 4.67 -4.94 -7.87
CA ILE A 116 6.01 -4.71 -8.38
C ILE A 116 5.96 -4.30 -9.85
N THR A 117 6.94 -3.53 -10.27
CA THR A 117 6.98 -2.92 -11.61
C THR A 117 8.43 -2.70 -12.03
N GLU A 118 8.76 -3.11 -13.25
CA GLU A 118 10.05 -2.82 -13.86
C GLU A 118 10.37 -1.32 -13.85
N LYS A 119 11.63 -0.97 -13.55
CA LYS A 119 12.09 0.42 -13.42
C LYS A 119 11.65 1.32 -14.59
N ASN A 120 11.73 0.81 -15.81
CA ASN A 120 11.40 1.56 -17.04
C ASN A 120 9.90 1.86 -17.18
N PHE A 121 9.02 1.18 -16.45
CA PHE A 121 7.56 1.38 -16.45
C PHE A 121 7.08 2.12 -15.18
N ARG A 122 7.97 2.56 -14.30
CA ARG A 122 7.58 3.30 -13.09
C ARG A 122 7.07 4.71 -13.42
N GLY A 123 6.08 5.15 -12.63
CA GLY A 123 5.41 6.45 -12.80
C GLY A 123 4.18 6.41 -13.71
N ASN A 124 3.69 5.22 -14.07
CA ASN A 124 2.41 5.05 -14.76
C ASN A 124 1.23 4.74 -13.82
N TYR A 125 1.35 5.01 -12.52
CA TYR A 125 0.30 4.74 -11.51
C TYR A 125 -0.17 3.27 -11.46
N ILE A 126 0.67 2.31 -11.85
CA ILE A 126 0.34 0.88 -11.92
C ILE A 126 -0.24 0.35 -10.62
N GLN A 127 0.38 0.69 -9.49
CA GLN A 127 -0.10 0.27 -8.18
C GLN A 127 -1.54 0.72 -7.92
N HIS A 128 -1.90 1.94 -8.34
CA HIS A 128 -3.24 2.49 -8.11
C HIS A 128 -4.30 1.82 -8.99
N PHE A 129 -4.11 1.75 -10.31
CA PHE A 129 -5.17 1.16 -11.14
C PHE A 129 -5.30 -0.35 -10.93
N THR A 130 -4.21 -1.06 -10.60
CA THR A 130 -4.30 -2.48 -10.22
C THR A 130 -5.03 -2.69 -8.89
N PHE A 131 -5.03 -1.72 -7.96
CA PHE A 131 -5.96 -1.74 -6.81
C PHE A 131 -7.41 -1.69 -7.28
N LEU A 132 -7.77 -0.74 -8.13
CA LEU A 132 -9.15 -0.60 -8.64
C LEU A 132 -9.64 -1.87 -9.33
N LYS A 133 -8.76 -2.54 -10.10
CA LYS A 133 -9.07 -3.81 -10.76
C LYS A 133 -9.23 -4.96 -9.78
N ALA A 134 -8.32 -5.09 -8.81
CA ALA A 134 -8.44 -6.10 -7.76
C ALA A 134 -9.71 -5.89 -6.91
N GLU A 135 -10.05 -4.63 -6.59
CA GLU A 135 -11.28 -4.28 -5.86
C GLU A 135 -12.53 -4.74 -6.61
N GLY A 136 -12.56 -4.58 -7.94
CA GLY A 136 -13.67 -5.07 -8.77
C GLY A 136 -13.75 -6.60 -8.87
N ILE A 137 -12.64 -7.32 -8.68
CA ILE A 137 -12.63 -8.79 -8.62
C ILE A 137 -13.09 -9.27 -7.23
N LEU A 138 -12.72 -8.55 -6.18
CA LEU A 138 -12.93 -8.96 -4.79
C LEU A 138 -14.34 -8.66 -4.29
N TYR A 139 -14.95 -7.55 -4.70
CA TYR A 139 -16.26 -7.14 -4.23
C TYR A 139 -17.40 -7.83 -5.02
N PRO A 140 -18.49 -8.29 -4.36
CA PRO A 140 -18.86 -8.08 -2.96
C PRO A 140 -18.37 -9.13 -1.95
N GLU A 141 -17.69 -10.18 -2.38
CA GLU A 141 -17.33 -11.33 -1.52
C GLU A 141 -16.25 -10.98 -0.49
N ARG A 142 -15.30 -10.13 -0.87
CA ARG A 142 -14.18 -9.69 -0.05
C ARG A 142 -14.07 -8.17 -0.10
N TYR A 143 -14.31 -7.55 1.04
CA TYR A 143 -14.38 -6.09 1.16
C TYR A 143 -13.54 -5.53 2.32
N HIS A 144 -12.88 -6.37 3.13
CA HIS A 144 -11.87 -5.95 4.08
C HIS A 144 -10.47 -6.15 3.50
N LEU A 145 -9.91 -5.11 2.88
CA LEU A 145 -8.59 -5.18 2.25
C LEU A 145 -7.50 -4.77 3.24
N HIS A 146 -6.52 -5.65 3.43
CA HIS A 146 -5.33 -5.42 4.23
C HIS A 146 -4.11 -5.26 3.33
N CYS A 147 -3.16 -4.41 3.72
CA CYS A 147 -1.78 -4.51 3.27
C CYS A 147 -0.84 -3.92 4.31
N THR A 148 0.45 -4.24 4.21
CA THR A 148 1.49 -3.63 5.04
C THR A 148 2.48 -2.86 4.17
N ILE A 149 2.96 -1.72 4.66
CA ILE A 149 3.92 -0.88 3.92
C ILE A 149 5.00 -0.38 4.87
N SER A 150 6.26 -0.47 4.44
CA SER A 150 7.39 0.13 5.16
C SER A 150 7.23 1.66 5.25
N PRO A 151 7.45 2.28 6.42
CA PRO A 151 7.56 3.73 6.54
C PRO A 151 8.59 4.34 5.57
N LEU A 152 9.66 3.59 5.24
CA LEU A 152 10.70 4.01 4.28
C LEU A 152 10.22 3.98 2.83
N ASN A 153 9.17 3.22 2.52
CA ASN A 153 8.61 3.11 1.18
C ASN A 153 7.50 4.17 0.95
N VAL A 154 7.86 5.44 1.10
CA VAL A 154 6.93 6.57 1.08
C VAL A 154 6.15 6.68 -0.23
N PHE A 155 6.74 6.30 -1.36
CA PHE A 155 6.06 6.32 -2.66
C PHE A 155 4.91 5.31 -2.71
N SER A 156 5.17 4.08 -2.26
CA SER A 156 4.13 3.05 -2.16
C SER A 156 3.06 3.48 -1.14
N LEU A 157 3.49 3.96 0.03
CA LEU A 157 2.57 4.43 1.08
C LEU A 157 1.63 5.52 0.57
N ARG A 158 2.16 6.53 -0.12
CA ARG A 158 1.37 7.60 -0.72
C ARG A 158 0.37 7.06 -1.73
N ASN A 159 0.76 6.12 -2.59
CA ASN A 159 -0.13 5.54 -3.59
C ASN A 159 -1.26 4.73 -2.96
N VAL A 160 -0.95 3.94 -1.93
CA VAL A 160 -1.92 3.10 -1.21
C VAL A 160 -2.94 3.99 -0.48
N LEU A 161 -2.48 5.03 0.23
CA LEU A 161 -3.36 6.01 0.87
C LEU A 161 -4.25 6.76 -0.14
N ARG A 162 -3.69 7.17 -1.28
CA ARG A 162 -4.48 7.76 -2.38
C ARG A 162 -5.48 6.79 -3.01
N SER A 163 -5.29 5.49 -2.81
CA SER A 163 -6.23 4.45 -3.23
C SER A 163 -7.33 4.20 -2.19
N GLY A 164 -7.40 5.01 -1.12
CA GLY A 164 -8.48 4.98 -0.13
C GLY A 164 -8.24 4.05 1.07
N PHE A 165 -7.02 3.52 1.20
CA PHE A 165 -6.60 2.83 2.41
C PHE A 165 -6.26 3.83 3.51
N HIS A 166 -6.36 3.38 4.76
CA HIS A 166 -5.99 4.15 5.93
C HIS A 166 -4.96 3.38 6.77
N ILE A 167 -3.98 4.07 7.33
CA ILE A 167 -3.10 3.50 8.35
C ILE A 167 -3.93 3.30 9.62
N VAL A 168 -3.97 2.07 10.11
CA VAL A 168 -4.73 1.65 11.29
C VAL A 168 -3.85 1.09 12.41
N ASP A 169 -2.59 0.77 12.12
CA ASP A 169 -1.64 0.30 13.11
C ASP A 169 -0.18 0.50 12.62
N LEU A 170 0.80 0.36 13.52
CA LEU A 170 2.24 0.34 13.23
C LEU A 170 2.88 -0.77 14.05
N LYS A 171 3.49 -1.76 13.38
CA LYS A 171 4.02 -2.96 14.03
C LYS A 171 5.29 -3.46 13.36
N GLU A 172 6.07 -4.25 14.09
CA GLU A 172 7.12 -5.07 13.50
C GLU A 172 6.53 -6.23 12.69
N LYS A 173 7.07 -6.45 11.50
CA LYS A 173 6.77 -7.56 10.60
C LYS A 173 8.07 -8.05 9.95
N TYR A 174 8.02 -9.24 9.34
CA TYR A 174 9.09 -9.74 8.46
C TYR A 174 10.50 -9.72 9.09
N GLY A 175 10.63 -10.20 10.33
CA GLY A 175 11.94 -10.25 11.00
C GLY A 175 12.35 -8.97 11.75
N GLY A 176 11.37 -8.16 12.17
CA GLY A 176 11.59 -7.01 13.07
C GLY A 176 11.51 -5.64 12.39
N TYR A 177 11.15 -5.58 11.10
CA TYR A 177 11.01 -4.30 10.39
C TYR A 177 9.65 -3.67 10.64
N LEU A 178 9.63 -2.38 10.97
CA LEU A 178 8.38 -1.65 11.14
C LEU A 178 7.59 -1.56 9.83
N ARG A 179 6.29 -1.79 9.93
CA ARG A 179 5.31 -1.64 8.85
C ARG A 179 4.10 -0.90 9.38
N PHE A 180 3.65 0.09 8.62
CA PHE A 180 2.28 0.54 8.74
C PHE A 180 1.35 -0.58 8.29
N ILE A 181 0.32 -0.84 9.08
CA ILE A 181 -0.80 -1.71 8.72
C ILE A 181 -1.88 -0.82 8.12
N LEU A 182 -2.33 -1.16 6.92
CA LEU A 182 -3.33 -0.40 6.21
C LEU A 182 -4.60 -1.21 5.95
N HIS A 183 -5.73 -0.55 6.08
CA HIS A 183 -7.05 -1.14 5.88
C HIS A 183 -7.90 -0.29 4.95
N LYS A 184 -8.63 -0.95 4.05
CA LYS A 184 -9.72 -0.36 3.26
C LYS A 184 -10.95 -1.26 3.40
N ASN A 185 -12.09 -0.68 3.75
CA ASN A 185 -13.38 -1.37 3.74
C ASN A 185 -14.18 -0.91 2.51
N LEU A 186 -14.44 -1.81 1.55
CA LEU A 186 -15.17 -1.49 0.32
C LEU A 186 -16.69 -1.40 0.53
N LYS A 187 -17.22 -2.13 1.51
CA LYS A 187 -18.66 -2.14 1.83
C LYS A 187 -19.06 -0.94 2.68
N ASN A 188 -18.23 -0.62 3.67
CA ASN A 188 -18.44 0.48 4.61
C ASN A 188 -17.21 1.39 4.62
N ALA A 189 -17.07 2.21 3.58
CA ALA A 189 -15.96 3.15 3.47
C ALA A 189 -15.97 4.13 4.65
N PRO A 190 -14.89 4.21 5.46
CA PRO A 190 -14.86 5.11 6.60
C PRO A 190 -14.84 6.56 6.13
N CYS A 191 -15.69 7.40 6.72
CA CYS A 191 -15.60 8.84 6.58
C CYS A 191 -14.55 9.36 7.57
N ILE A 192 -13.50 10.00 7.06
CA ILE A 192 -12.44 10.60 7.88
C ILE A 192 -12.66 12.11 7.94
N TYR A 193 -12.78 12.65 9.15
CA TYR A 193 -12.78 14.08 9.40
C TYR A 193 -11.34 14.61 9.40
N THR A 194 -11.06 15.58 8.54
CA THR A 194 -9.69 16.04 8.23
C THR A 194 -9.45 17.51 8.53
N HIS A 195 -10.44 18.22 9.08
CA HIS A 195 -10.32 19.65 9.39
C HIS A 195 -9.23 19.90 10.44
N ASP A 196 -9.26 19.14 11.54
CA ASP A 196 -8.30 19.22 12.64
C ASP A 196 -7.25 18.10 12.54
N HIS A 197 -6.72 17.88 11.33
CA HIS A 197 -5.73 16.83 11.15
C HIS A 197 -4.46 17.10 11.95
N ILE A 198 -3.81 16.02 12.37
CA ILE A 198 -2.51 16.08 13.04
C ILE A 198 -1.45 15.63 12.04
N GLU A 199 -0.39 16.44 11.87
CA GLU A 199 0.75 16.12 11.02
C GLU A 199 1.88 15.53 11.87
N VAL A 200 2.28 14.29 11.56
CA VAL A 200 3.35 13.58 12.27
C VAL A 200 4.46 13.22 11.30
N PRO A 201 5.72 13.63 11.53
CA PRO A 201 6.87 13.17 10.72
C PRO A 201 6.92 11.64 10.60
N ILE A 202 7.25 11.10 9.42
CA ILE A 202 7.24 9.65 9.18
C ILE A 202 8.12 8.88 10.19
N GLU A 203 9.24 9.46 10.60
CA GLU A 203 10.19 8.84 11.53
C GLU A 203 9.78 8.91 13.02
N ASP A 204 8.71 9.64 13.35
CA ASP A 204 8.22 9.78 14.73
C ASP A 204 7.26 8.63 15.09
N TYR A 205 7.82 7.43 15.25
CA TYR A 205 7.08 6.20 15.51
C TYR A 205 6.28 6.23 16.82
N GLU A 206 6.76 6.95 17.84
CA GLU A 206 6.03 7.10 19.11
C GLU A 206 4.73 7.88 18.92
N SER A 207 4.78 9.01 18.21
CA SER A 207 3.57 9.80 17.92
C SER A 207 2.59 9.04 17.02
N HIS A 208 3.08 8.27 16.04
CA HIS A 208 2.22 7.41 15.21
C HIS A 208 1.46 6.40 16.07
N LEU A 209 2.16 5.67 16.94
CA LEU A 209 1.55 4.69 17.85
C LEU A 209 0.55 5.34 18.80
N ALA A 210 0.88 6.49 19.38
CA ALA A 210 0.00 7.22 20.27
C ALA A 210 -1.31 7.60 19.58
N LEU A 211 -1.26 8.23 18.40
CA LEU A 211 -2.46 8.64 17.66
C LEU A 211 -3.31 7.43 17.22
N LEU A 212 -2.67 6.36 16.74
CA LEU A 212 -3.36 5.13 16.34
C LEU A 212 -4.07 4.49 17.54
N SER A 213 -3.45 4.47 18.73
CA SER A 213 -4.09 3.98 19.96
C SER A 213 -5.29 4.82 20.42
N MET A 214 -5.31 6.11 20.06
CA MET A 214 -6.42 7.04 20.30
C MET A 214 -7.53 6.94 19.24
N GLY A 215 -7.40 6.05 18.25
CA GLY A 215 -8.39 5.84 17.21
C GLY A 215 -8.29 6.79 16.01
N TYR A 216 -7.21 7.57 15.90
CA TYR A 216 -6.91 8.32 14.67
C TYR A 216 -6.50 7.36 13.55
N CYS A 217 -6.63 7.82 12.31
CA CYS A 217 -6.22 7.08 11.12
C CYS A 217 -5.35 7.95 10.23
N GLY A 218 -4.22 7.41 9.79
CA GLY A 218 -3.38 8.08 8.80
C GLY A 218 -4.04 7.97 7.43
N TYR A 219 -4.31 9.11 6.78
CA TYR A 219 -5.08 9.14 5.52
C TYR A 219 -4.30 9.75 4.34
N ALA A 220 -3.19 10.44 4.60
CA ALA A 220 -2.37 11.03 3.54
C ALA A 220 -0.90 11.14 3.93
N VAL A 221 -0.04 11.17 2.92
CA VAL A 221 1.37 11.57 3.05
C VAL A 221 1.51 12.99 2.53
N LYS A 222 2.02 13.90 3.37
CA LYS A 222 2.44 15.24 2.97
C LYS A 222 3.96 15.26 2.78
N GLY A 223 4.41 15.84 1.67
CA GLY A 223 5.83 16.07 1.40
C GLY A 223 6.19 17.53 1.61
N ALA A 224 7.34 17.77 2.25
CA ALA A 224 7.92 19.09 2.44
C ALA A 224 9.44 19.04 2.21
N HIS A 225 10.11 20.20 2.22
CA HIS A 225 11.56 20.27 2.12
C HIS A 225 12.30 19.51 3.24
N SER A 226 11.67 19.40 4.41
CA SER A 226 12.21 18.74 5.61
C SER A 226 11.98 17.23 5.65
N GLY A 227 11.26 16.65 4.68
CA GLY A 227 10.93 15.22 4.64
C GLY A 227 9.44 14.96 4.40
N PHE A 228 8.96 13.85 4.93
CA PHE A 228 7.59 13.40 4.77
C PHE A 228 6.90 13.25 6.12
N SER A 229 5.60 13.54 6.12
CA SER A 229 4.74 13.42 7.29
C SER A 229 3.45 12.69 6.92
N ILE A 230 2.89 11.99 7.90
CA ILE A 230 1.57 11.37 7.82
C ILE A 230 0.55 12.36 8.39
N MET A 231 -0.55 12.52 7.66
CA MET A 231 -1.71 13.30 8.08
C MET A 231 -2.69 12.34 8.75
N TYR A 232 -3.04 12.61 10.00
CA TYR A 232 -3.99 11.84 10.79
C TYR A 232 -5.31 12.58 10.93
N GLY A 233 -6.41 11.86 10.72
CA GLY A 233 -7.77 12.35 10.96
C GLY A 233 -8.55 11.38 11.85
N THR A 234 -9.76 11.75 12.24
CA THR A 234 -10.64 10.92 13.08
C THR A 234 -11.73 10.28 12.25
N LYS A 235 -12.13 9.05 12.60
CA LYS A 235 -13.29 8.41 11.97
C LYS A 235 -14.57 9.12 12.44
N VAL A 236 -15.41 9.53 11.50
CA VAL A 236 -16.76 10.02 11.82
C VAL A 236 -17.63 8.80 12.11
N ALA A 237 -18.24 8.76 13.31
CA ALA A 237 -19.28 7.78 13.57
C ALA A 237 -20.40 7.97 12.54
N GLN A 238 -20.81 6.90 11.84
CA GLN A 238 -21.76 6.94 10.72
C GLN A 238 -23.16 7.48 11.08
N HIS A 239 -23.37 8.00 12.30
CA HIS A 239 -24.64 8.51 12.83
C HIS A 239 -24.58 9.94 13.39
N LEU A 240 -23.47 10.68 13.23
CA LEU A 240 -23.47 12.10 13.61
C LEU A 240 -23.90 12.96 12.42
N PRO A 241 -25.02 13.72 12.50
CA PRO A 241 -25.33 14.70 11.47
C PRO A 241 -24.17 15.69 11.37
N LEU A 242 -23.77 16.01 10.14
CA LEU A 242 -22.67 16.94 9.79
C LEU A 242 -22.79 18.34 10.43
N HIS A 243 -23.89 18.63 11.12
CA HIS A 243 -24.15 19.88 11.83
C HIS A 243 -23.90 19.84 13.36
N ALA A 244 -23.47 18.71 13.94
CA ALA A 244 -23.33 18.57 15.40
C ALA A 244 -21.89 18.59 15.94
N VAL A 245 -20.87 18.89 15.13
CA VAL A 245 -19.51 19.12 15.64
C VAL A 245 -19.33 20.61 15.95
N SER A 246 -20.03 21.07 16.98
CA SER A 246 -19.72 22.36 17.61
C SER A 246 -19.64 22.15 19.12
N GLY A 247 -18.47 22.43 19.69
CA GLY A 247 -18.29 22.64 21.12
C GLY A 247 -17.80 21.46 21.94
N GLY A 248 -16.49 21.45 22.22
CA GLY A 248 -16.00 21.16 23.56
C GLY A 248 -15.01 19.99 23.76
N ARG A 249 -13.76 20.38 24.08
CA ARG A 249 -12.70 19.66 24.84
C ARG A 249 -11.84 18.64 24.08
N PRO A 250 -10.63 18.27 24.60
CA PRO A 250 -9.63 19.05 25.34
C PRO A 250 -8.42 19.38 24.43
N ILE A 251 -7.79 20.54 24.64
CA ILE A 251 -6.56 20.89 23.92
C ILE A 251 -5.39 20.14 24.56
N PHE A 252 -4.95 19.04 23.96
CA PHE A 252 -3.63 18.49 24.26
C PHE A 252 -2.58 19.34 23.54
N HIS A 253 -1.91 20.22 24.27
CA HIS A 253 -0.69 20.86 23.80
C HIS A 253 0.43 19.82 23.78
N LEU A 254 0.61 19.12 22.65
CA LEU A 254 1.90 18.50 22.36
C LEU A 254 2.90 19.63 22.11
N LYS A 255 3.71 19.93 23.12
CA LYS A 255 4.80 20.91 23.04
C LYS A 255 5.73 20.53 21.90
N GLN A 256 5.81 21.36 20.86
CA GLN A 256 7.04 21.47 20.08
C GLN A 256 8.15 21.96 21.01
N LYS A 257 9.15 21.11 21.27
CA LYS A 257 10.57 21.48 21.48
C LYS A 257 11.40 20.24 21.78
N GLY A 258 12.18 19.82 20.79
CA GLY A 258 13.32 18.90 20.95
C GLY A 258 14.10 18.90 19.64
N LYS A 259 15.37 19.30 19.67
CA LYS A 259 16.24 19.27 18.48
C LYS A 259 16.25 17.84 17.92
N PRO A 260 16.13 17.63 16.60
CA PRO A 260 16.24 16.30 16.05
C PRO A 260 17.63 15.74 16.37
N HIS A 261 17.67 14.56 16.99
CA HIS A 261 18.87 13.75 16.98
C HIS A 261 19.23 13.50 15.51
N ARG A 262 20.43 13.94 15.11
CA ARG A 262 21.02 13.64 13.80
C ARG A 262 21.34 12.14 13.76
N GLY A 263 20.31 11.32 13.59
CA GLY A 263 20.46 10.01 12.97
C GLY A 263 21.02 10.23 11.56
N LYS A 264 22.04 9.45 11.18
CA LYS A 264 22.78 9.60 9.93
C LYS A 264 21.81 9.76 8.76
N ILE A 265 21.85 10.91 8.11
CA ILE A 265 21.20 11.16 6.83
C ILE A 265 21.79 10.13 5.86
N LEU A 266 21.00 9.12 5.48
CA LEU A 266 21.35 8.26 4.36
C LEU A 266 21.29 9.16 3.11
N HIS A 267 22.42 9.28 2.43
CA HIS A 267 22.54 10.04 1.18
C HIS A 267 21.61 9.42 0.12
N TRP A 268 20.52 10.13 -0.19
CA TRP A 268 19.48 9.74 -1.15
C TRP A 268 19.95 9.64 -2.61
N ASP A 269 21.16 10.13 -2.92
CA ASP A 269 21.76 10.08 -4.27
C ASP A 269 22.05 8.65 -4.75
N ARG A 270 22.05 7.66 -3.85
CA ARG A 270 22.41 6.28 -4.17
C ARG A 270 21.29 5.47 -4.84
N TYR A 271 20.02 5.92 -4.75
CA TYR A 271 18.88 5.17 -5.31
C TYR A 271 18.34 5.73 -6.63
N PHE A 272 18.78 6.92 -7.06
CA PHE A 272 18.42 7.51 -8.34
C PHE A 272 19.54 8.43 -8.86
N PRO A 273 20.45 7.96 -9.74
CA PRO A 273 21.39 8.85 -10.38
C PRO A 273 20.64 9.79 -11.35
N ASN A 274 20.85 11.08 -11.12
CA ASN A 274 20.65 12.23 -11.99
C ASN A 274 19.21 12.74 -12.22
N LYS A 275 18.94 13.89 -11.60
CA LYS A 275 18.25 15.00 -12.26
C LYS A 275 19.21 15.58 -13.30
N GLN A 276 18.93 15.35 -14.58
CA GLN A 276 19.16 16.25 -15.70
C GLN A 276 18.23 15.82 -16.83
#